data_AF-A0A2V7GSM1-F1
#
_entry.id   AF-A0A2V7GSM1-F1
#
_cell.length_a   1.000
_cell.length_b   1.000
_cell.length_c   1.000
_cell.angle_alpha   90.00
_cell.angle_beta   90.00
_cell.angle_gamma   90.00
#
_symmetry.space_group_name_H-M   'P 1'
#
loop_
_entity.id
_entity.type
_entity.pdbx_description
1 polymer ?
#
loop_
_entity_poly.entity_id
_entity_poly.type
_entity_poly.pdbx_seq_one_letter_code
_entity_poly.pdbx_strand_id
1 'polypeptide(L)'
;MWPDERVVRFVNQDFLPARVHVKDDAAEFKRYGERYNAPWTPTILELDAEGVERHRVEGFLPADDLLAQLTLGLTQMAFQQQRWADAERGFREVVQQFPYTDAAPEALYWAGVARYKATGDAAALQDTARTFTQQYQDSTWAKKASVWR
;
A
#
# COMPACT_ATOMS: atom_id res chain seq x y z
N MET A 1 16.25 -11.27 7.22
CA MET A 1 16.40 -9.83 7.44
C MET A 1 16.47 -9.19 6.07
N TRP A 2 15.71 -8.11 5.85
CA TRP A 2 15.78 -7.38 4.58
C TRP A 2 17.20 -6.81 4.41
N PRO A 3 17.79 -6.89 3.21
CA PRO A 3 19.17 -6.42 3.00
C PRO A 3 19.27 -4.88 2.99
N ASP A 4 18.19 -4.16 2.67
CA ASP A 4 18.16 -2.70 2.62
C ASP A 4 17.79 -2.11 3.99
N GLU A 5 18.67 -1.27 4.55
CA GLU A 5 18.48 -0.64 5.86
C GLU A 5 17.28 0.29 5.93
N ARG A 6 16.85 0.86 4.81
CA ARG A 6 15.65 1.72 4.74
C ARG A 6 14.40 0.90 5.01
N VAL A 7 14.31 -0.29 4.41
CA VAL A 7 13.22 -1.25 4.66
C VAL A 7 13.24 -1.71 6.12
N VAL A 8 14.40 -2.08 6.65
CA VAL A 8 14.53 -2.50 8.06
C VAL A 8 14.07 -1.41 9.02
N ARG A 9 14.48 -0.17 8.77
CA ARG A 9 14.10 0.99 9.60
C ARG A 9 12.59 1.22 9.56
N PHE A 10 12.02 1.33 8.36
CA PHE A 10 10.58 1.54 8.15
C PHE A 10 9.76 0.47 8.86
N VAL A 11 10.08 -0.80 8.61
CA VAL A 11 9.38 -1.93 9.23
C VAL A 11 9.44 -1.89 10.77
N ASN A 12 10.59 -1.54 11.36
CA ASN A 12 10.73 -1.48 12.81
C ASN A 12 10.08 -0.23 13.44
N GLN A 13 9.83 0.82 12.68
CA GLN A 13 9.21 2.05 13.16
C GLN A 13 7.68 1.98 13.10
N ASP A 14 7.15 1.40 12.02
CA ASP A 14 5.74 1.47 11.69
C ASP A 14 4.97 0.17 11.97
N PHE A 15 5.68 -0.96 12.18
CA PHE A 15 5.06 -2.27 12.36
C PHE A 15 5.61 -3.03 13.57
N LEU A 16 4.86 -4.07 13.97
CA LEU A 16 5.37 -5.15 14.81
C LEU A 16 5.78 -6.32 13.90
N PRO A 17 7.06 -6.42 13.47
CA PRO A 17 7.45 -7.41 12.49
C PRO A 17 7.45 -8.83 13.06
N ALA A 18 6.85 -9.75 12.32
CA ALA A 18 6.94 -11.19 12.56
C ALA A 18 7.40 -11.90 11.28
N ARG A 19 8.20 -12.95 11.43
CA ARG A 19 8.66 -13.78 10.31
C ARG A 19 8.43 -15.24 10.66
N VAL A 20 7.85 -15.98 9.72
CA VAL A 20 7.66 -17.42 9.79
C VAL A 20 8.45 -18.05 8.65
N HIS A 21 9.53 -18.76 8.97
CA HIS A 21 10.39 -19.36 7.97
C HIS A 21 9.90 -20.75 7.60
N VAL A 22 9.78 -21.03 6.29
CA VAL A 22 9.20 -22.28 5.77
C VAL A 22 9.90 -23.55 6.27
N LYS A 23 11.20 -23.49 6.57
CA LYS A 23 11.97 -24.64 7.07
C LYS A 23 12.09 -24.66 8.60
N ASP A 24 12.36 -23.51 9.21
CA ASP A 24 12.71 -23.46 10.63
C ASP A 24 11.44 -23.44 11.52
N ASP A 25 10.32 -22.94 10.98
CA ASP A 25 9.05 -22.77 11.67
C ASP A 25 7.93 -23.54 10.92
N ALA A 26 8.18 -24.79 10.51
CA ALA A 26 7.31 -25.51 9.58
C ALA A 26 5.85 -25.67 10.06
N ALA A 27 5.64 -25.85 11.36
CA ALA A 27 4.30 -25.98 11.94
C ALA A 27 3.53 -24.65 11.90
N GLU A 28 4.19 -23.56 12.27
CA GLU A 28 3.69 -22.19 12.20
C GLU A 28 3.45 -21.78 10.74
N PHE A 29 4.36 -22.14 9.83
CA PHE A 29 4.22 -21.86 8.40
C PHE A 29 2.96 -22.52 7.85
N LYS A 30 2.71 -23.79 8.19
CA LYS A 30 1.46 -24.47 7.83
C LYS A 30 0.25 -23.75 8.42
N ARG A 31 0.26 -23.49 9.73
CA ARG A 31 -0.86 -22.86 10.46
C ARG A 31 -1.21 -21.48 9.88
N TYR A 32 -0.23 -20.61 9.68
CA TYR A 32 -0.45 -19.26 9.18
C TYR A 32 -0.69 -19.23 7.68
N GLY A 33 -0.05 -20.13 6.91
CA GLY A 33 -0.32 -20.32 5.49
C GLY A 33 -1.77 -20.73 5.21
N GLU A 34 -2.32 -21.65 6.01
CA GLU A 34 -3.75 -22.03 5.94
C GLU A 34 -4.66 -20.88 6.41
N ARG A 35 -4.34 -20.23 7.53
CA ARG A 35 -5.15 -19.13 8.09
C ARG A 35 -5.30 -17.96 7.13
N TYR A 36 -4.22 -17.56 6.47
CA TYR A 36 -4.20 -16.38 5.58
C TYR A 36 -4.20 -16.77 4.10
N ASN A 37 -4.40 -18.04 3.75
CA ASN A 37 -4.37 -18.49 2.35
C ASN A 37 -3.11 -18.00 1.61
N ALA A 38 -1.93 -18.29 2.16
CA ALA A 38 -0.62 -17.88 1.64
C ALA A 38 0.15 -19.12 1.12
N PRO A 39 -0.12 -19.60 -0.11
CA PRO A 39 0.48 -20.83 -0.65
C PRO A 39 1.88 -20.63 -1.24
N TRP A 40 2.35 -19.39 -1.37
CA TRP A 40 3.59 -19.03 -2.05
C TRP A 40 4.51 -18.18 -1.17
N THR A 41 5.82 -18.18 -1.48
CA THR A 41 6.82 -17.40 -0.73
C THR A 41 7.71 -16.56 -1.63
N PRO A 42 8.12 -15.35 -1.20
CA PRO A 42 7.66 -14.69 0.02
C PRO A 42 6.21 -14.18 -0.15
N THR A 43 5.45 -14.23 0.94
CA THR A 43 4.18 -13.49 1.08
C THR A 43 4.36 -12.61 2.30
N ILE A 44 4.15 -11.31 2.13
CA ILE A 44 4.16 -10.31 3.19
C ILE A 44 2.71 -9.88 3.39
N LEU A 45 2.25 -9.92 4.64
CA LEU A 45 0.90 -9.54 5.01
C LEU A 45 0.97 -8.40 6.02
N GLU A 46 0.20 -7.35 5.76
CA GLU A 46 -0.04 -6.29 6.75
C GLU A 46 -1.39 -6.56 7.39
N LEU A 47 -1.35 -6.81 8.69
CA LEU A 47 -2.51 -7.15 9.50
C LEU A 47 -2.87 -5.98 10.41
N ASP A 48 -4.16 -5.80 10.68
CA ASP A 48 -4.59 -4.89 11.74
C ASP A 48 -4.42 -5.51 13.14
N ALA A 49 -4.82 -4.77 14.17
CA ALA A 49 -4.70 -5.19 15.58
C ALA A 49 -5.52 -6.45 15.89
N GLU A 50 -6.58 -6.72 15.13
CA GLU A 50 -7.44 -7.90 15.23
C GLU A 50 -6.87 -9.11 14.46
N GLY A 51 -5.77 -8.92 13.73
CA GLY A 51 -5.13 -9.95 12.91
C GLY A 51 -5.90 -10.24 11.62
N VAL A 52 -6.63 -9.26 11.10
CA VAL A 52 -7.28 -9.30 9.78
C VAL A 52 -6.31 -8.76 8.74
N GLU A 53 -6.16 -9.49 7.63
CA GLU A 53 -5.35 -9.05 6.50
C GLU A 53 -5.95 -7.79 5.86
N ARG A 54 -5.12 -6.75 5.71
CA ARG A 54 -5.50 -5.48 5.09
C ARG A 54 -4.74 -5.21 3.80
N HIS A 55 -3.52 -5.72 3.68
CA HIS A 55 -2.71 -5.60 2.48
C HIS A 55 -1.79 -6.81 2.32
N ARG A 56 -1.42 -7.10 1.07
CA ARG A 56 -0.62 -8.26 0.70
C ARG A 56 0.38 -7.91 -0.39
N VAL A 57 1.59 -8.43 -0.24
CA VAL A 57 2.62 -8.47 -1.27
C VAL A 57 3.07 -9.92 -1.47
N GLU A 58 2.94 -10.43 -2.69
CA GLU A 58 3.42 -11.76 -3.08
C GLU A 58 4.62 -11.64 -4.01
N GLY A 59 5.69 -12.40 -3.72
CA GLY A 59 6.93 -12.36 -4.47
C GLY A 59 7.92 -11.30 -3.99
N PHE A 60 9.09 -11.27 -4.63
CA PHE A 60 10.15 -10.33 -4.31
C PHE A 60 9.96 -9.01 -5.06
N LEU A 61 10.22 -7.92 -4.34
CA LEU A 61 10.25 -6.56 -4.89
C LEU A 61 11.60 -5.90 -4.60
N PRO A 62 12.08 -4.99 -5.48
CA PRO A 62 13.14 -4.04 -5.14
C PRO A 62 12.76 -3.19 -3.92
N ALA A 63 13.75 -2.58 -3.27
CA ALA A 63 13.54 -1.87 -2.02
C ALA A 63 12.53 -0.72 -2.14
N ASP A 64 12.60 0.07 -3.22
CA ASP A 64 11.69 1.21 -3.42
C ASP A 64 10.25 0.72 -3.66
N ASP A 65 10.05 -0.32 -4.47
CA ASP A 65 8.74 -0.94 -4.69
C ASP A 65 8.17 -1.55 -3.41
N LEU A 66 9.01 -2.22 -2.61
CA LEU A 66 8.58 -2.78 -1.33
C LEU A 66 8.18 -1.68 -0.34
N LEU A 67 8.99 -0.63 -0.20
CA LEU A 67 8.65 0.51 0.65
C LEU A 67 7.34 1.18 0.19
N ALA A 68 7.18 1.37 -1.12
CA ALA A 68 5.95 1.94 -1.67
C ALA A 68 4.73 1.08 -1.35
N GLN A 69 4.84 -0.24 -1.47
CA GLN A 69 3.75 -1.18 -1.14
C GLN A 69 3.41 -1.20 0.34
N LEU A 70 4.41 -1.21 1.24
CA LEU A 70 4.16 -1.19 2.68
C LEU A 70 3.55 0.14 3.14
N THR A 71 4.06 1.26 2.64
CA THR A 71 3.46 2.58 2.91
C THR A 71 2.03 2.67 2.36
N LEU A 72 1.78 2.12 1.17
CA LEU A 72 0.45 2.07 0.58
C LEU A 72 -0.53 1.31 1.48
N GLY A 73 -0.20 0.10 1.91
CA GLY A 73 -1.10 -0.71 2.72
C GLY A 73 -1.34 -0.15 4.12
N LEU A 74 -0.30 0.38 4.80
CA LEU A 74 -0.46 1.15 6.04
C LEU A 74 -1.42 2.34 5.85
N THR A 75 -1.28 3.06 4.74
CA THR A 75 -2.16 4.21 4.42
C THR A 75 -3.59 3.77 4.12
N GLN A 76 -3.78 2.63 3.43
CA GLN A 76 -5.11 2.07 3.21
C GLN A 76 -5.82 1.73 4.52
N MET A 77 -5.11 1.28 5.56
CA MET A 77 -5.72 1.09 6.88
C MET A 77 -6.25 2.40 7.47
N ALA A 78 -5.50 3.50 7.35
CA ALA A 78 -5.98 4.82 7.78
C ALA A 78 -7.24 5.25 6.99
N PHE A 79 -7.27 4.99 5.69
CA PHE A 79 -8.44 5.23 4.84
C PHE A 79 -9.65 4.40 5.29
N GLN A 80 -9.47 3.09 5.55
CA GLN A 80 -10.54 2.21 6.04
C GLN A 80 -11.12 2.68 7.38
N GLN A 81 -10.27 3.26 8.23
CA GLN A 81 -10.66 3.86 9.51
C GLN A 81 -11.25 5.28 9.37
N GLN A 82 -11.52 5.74 8.15
CA GLN A 82 -12.09 7.05 7.85
C GLN A 82 -11.21 8.24 8.29
N ARG A 83 -9.91 8.01 8.52
CA ARG A 83 -8.93 9.06 8.82
C ARG A 83 -8.46 9.71 7.52
N TRP A 84 -9.37 10.45 6.87
CA TRP A 84 -9.19 10.92 5.50
C TRP A 84 -7.95 11.80 5.30
N ALA A 85 -7.69 12.73 6.22
CA ALA A 85 -6.53 13.61 6.13
C ALA A 85 -5.20 12.86 6.29
N ASP A 86 -5.14 11.90 7.21
CA ASP A 86 -3.95 11.04 7.39
C ASP A 86 -3.73 10.15 6.16
N ALA A 87 -4.81 9.57 5.63
CA ALA A 87 -4.77 8.76 4.43
C ALA A 87 -4.30 9.56 3.20
N GLU A 88 -4.86 10.75 2.97
CA GLU A 88 -4.42 11.62 1.88
C GLU A 88 -2.91 11.93 1.98
N ARG A 89 -2.44 12.27 3.18
CA ARG A 89 -1.01 12.54 3.42
C ARG A 89 -0.15 11.33 3.08
N GLY A 90 -0.48 10.15 3.58
CA GLY A 90 0.28 8.92 3.32
C GLY A 90 0.28 8.53 1.84
N PHE A 91 -0.85 8.67 1.15
CA PHE A 91 -0.91 8.36 -0.28
C PHE A 91 -0.07 9.34 -1.10
N ARG A 92 -0.10 10.63 -0.76
CA ARG A 92 0.78 11.62 -1.40
C ARG A 92 2.25 11.34 -1.13
N GLU A 93 2.59 10.83 0.05
CA GLU A 93 3.95 10.43 0.38
C GLU A 93 4.45 9.30 -0.53
N VAL A 94 3.62 8.29 -0.81
CA VAL A 94 3.96 7.24 -1.79
C VAL A 94 4.26 7.84 -3.16
N VAL A 95 3.40 8.73 -3.65
CA VAL A 95 3.58 9.39 -4.97
C VAL A 95 4.86 10.24 -5.00
N GLN A 96 5.21 10.92 -3.90
CA GLN A 96 6.37 11.80 -3.84
C GLN A 96 7.69 11.05 -3.68
N GLN A 97 7.72 10.02 -2.82
CA GLN A 97 8.95 9.29 -2.50
C GLN A 97 9.23 8.16 -3.49
N PHE A 98 8.18 7.55 -4.05
CA PHE A 98 8.29 6.36 -4.91
C PHE A 98 7.60 6.53 -6.28
N PRO A 99 7.83 7.65 -7.01
CA PRO A 99 7.06 8.02 -8.21
C PRO A 99 7.20 7.05 -9.39
N TYR A 100 8.13 6.11 -9.36
CA TYR A 100 8.38 5.17 -10.46
C TYR A 100 7.92 3.74 -10.17
N THR A 101 7.29 3.52 -9.01
CA THR A 101 6.80 2.22 -8.57
C THR A 101 5.37 1.97 -9.04
N ASP A 102 4.96 0.71 -9.15
CA ASP A 102 3.59 0.33 -9.52
C ASP A 102 2.53 0.78 -8.49
N ALA A 103 2.96 1.03 -7.24
CA ALA A 103 2.10 1.55 -6.16
C ALA A 103 1.75 3.04 -6.33
N ALA A 104 2.59 3.82 -7.00
CA ALA A 104 2.40 5.27 -7.14
C ALA A 104 1.08 5.67 -7.82
N PRO A 105 0.67 5.10 -8.97
CA PRO A 105 -0.63 5.42 -9.56
C PRO A 105 -1.81 5.01 -8.69
N GLU A 106 -1.70 3.93 -7.92
CA GLU A 106 -2.73 3.55 -6.96
C GLU A 106 -2.87 4.60 -5.85
N ALA A 107 -1.74 5.01 -5.28
CA ALA A 107 -1.70 6.02 -4.24
C ALA A 107 -2.25 7.36 -4.74
N LEU A 108 -1.89 7.80 -5.95
CA LEU A 108 -2.44 9.04 -6.53
C LEU A 108 -3.98 9.00 -6.61
N TYR A 109 -4.54 7.89 -7.06
CA TYR A 109 -5.99 7.70 -7.12
C TYR A 109 -6.62 7.84 -5.74
N TRP A 110 -6.10 7.11 -4.75
CA TRP A 110 -6.65 7.12 -3.41
C TRP A 110 -6.40 8.42 -2.64
N ALA A 111 -5.34 9.16 -2.94
CA ALA A 111 -5.12 10.52 -2.42
C ALA A 111 -6.27 11.46 -2.83
N GLY A 112 -6.66 11.42 -4.11
CA GLY A 112 -7.81 12.17 -4.62
C GLY A 112 -9.13 11.78 -3.95
N VAL A 113 -9.38 10.48 -3.81
CA VAL A 113 -10.57 9.96 -3.13
C VAL A 113 -10.58 10.35 -1.64
N ALA A 114 -9.45 10.27 -0.95
CA ALA A 114 -9.33 10.66 0.45
C ALA A 114 -9.61 12.16 0.64
N ARG A 115 -9.06 13.02 -0.21
CA ARG A 115 -9.35 14.46 -0.23
C ARG A 115 -10.84 14.72 -0.43
N TYR A 116 -11.45 14.07 -1.44
CA TYR A 116 -12.88 14.18 -1.69
C TYR A 116 -13.72 13.72 -0.48
N LYS A 117 -13.36 12.61 0.16
CA LYS A 117 -14.04 12.11 1.37
C LYS A 117 -13.90 13.07 2.56
N ALA A 118 -12.77 13.78 2.66
CA ALA A 118 -12.54 14.75 3.72
C ALA A 118 -13.36 16.04 3.52
N THR A 119 -13.52 16.52 2.29
CA THR A 119 -14.07 17.85 2.00
C THR A 119 -15.46 17.85 1.37
N GLY A 120 -15.87 16.75 0.73
CA GLY A 120 -17.04 16.68 -0.15
C GLY A 120 -16.87 17.41 -1.49
N ASP A 121 -15.69 17.96 -1.77
CA ASP A 121 -15.44 18.78 -2.95
C ASP A 121 -15.02 17.93 -4.16
N ALA A 122 -15.90 17.87 -5.17
CA ALA A 122 -15.66 17.14 -6.40
C ALA A 122 -14.43 17.64 -7.19
N ALA A 123 -13.97 18.88 -6.97
CA ALA A 123 -12.76 19.40 -7.60
C ALA A 123 -11.53 18.55 -7.27
N ALA A 124 -11.49 17.90 -6.09
CA ALA A 124 -10.42 16.98 -5.73
C ALA A 124 -10.27 15.81 -6.71
N LEU A 125 -11.39 15.26 -7.20
CA LEU A 125 -11.39 14.16 -8.17
C LEU A 125 -11.00 14.66 -9.56
N GLN A 126 -11.48 15.84 -9.96
CA GLN A 126 -11.12 16.48 -11.24
C GLN A 126 -9.63 16.81 -11.31
N ASP A 127 -9.05 17.38 -10.25
CA ASP A 127 -7.61 17.66 -10.14
C ASP A 127 -6.79 16.36 -10.26
N THR A 128 -7.26 15.28 -9.63
CA THR A 128 -6.62 13.97 -9.69
C THR A 128 -6.66 13.40 -11.11
N ALA A 129 -7.82 13.46 -11.77
CA ALA A 129 -7.96 13.03 -13.17
C ALA A 129 -7.07 13.85 -14.11
N ARG A 130 -6.91 15.16 -13.88
CA ARG A 130 -5.96 16.00 -14.62
C ARG A 130 -4.52 15.58 -14.37
N THR A 131 -4.17 15.23 -13.14
CA THR A 131 -2.82 14.74 -12.83
C THR A 131 -2.53 13.44 -13.59
N PHE A 132 -3.52 12.55 -13.71
CA PHE A 132 -3.39 11.33 -14.51
C PHE A 132 -3.20 11.56 -16.02
N THR A 133 -3.50 12.74 -16.58
CA THR A 133 -3.17 13.04 -17.98
C THR A 133 -1.70 13.43 -18.16
N GLN A 134 -1.03 13.81 -17.07
CA GLN A 134 0.36 14.24 -17.05
C GLN A 134 1.30 13.15 -16.53
N GLN A 135 0.81 12.29 -15.63
CA GLN A 135 1.56 11.21 -15.00
C GLN A 135 0.74 9.92 -14.99
N TYR A 136 1.38 8.77 -15.17
CA TYR A 136 0.76 7.46 -15.07
C TYR A 136 -0.42 7.22 -16.05
N GLN A 137 -0.40 7.87 -17.22
CA GLN A 137 -1.46 7.85 -18.22
C GLN A 137 -1.87 6.42 -18.62
N ASP A 138 -0.89 5.51 -18.67
CA ASP A 138 -1.08 4.13 -19.12
C ASP A 138 -1.52 3.17 -17.99
N SER A 139 -1.60 3.66 -16.75
CA SER A 139 -1.96 2.85 -15.59
C SER A 139 -3.45 2.48 -15.59
N THR A 140 -3.78 1.35 -14.96
CA THR A 140 -5.19 0.97 -14.71
C THR A 140 -5.91 2.01 -13.82
N TRP A 141 -5.18 2.72 -12.96
CA TRP A 141 -5.73 3.75 -12.09
C TRP A 141 -6.14 5.02 -12.84
N ALA A 142 -5.38 5.42 -13.88
CA ALA A 142 -5.80 6.47 -14.79
C ALA A 142 -7.11 6.12 -15.51
N LYS A 143 -7.30 4.85 -15.91
CA LYS A 143 -8.57 4.37 -16.51
C LYS A 143 -9.73 4.49 -15.52
N LYS A 144 -9.54 4.11 -14.25
CA LYS A 144 -10.56 4.27 -13.19
C LYS A 144 -10.91 5.74 -12.95
N ALA A 145 -9.92 6.63 -12.93
CA ALA A 145 -10.11 8.07 -12.72
C ALA A 145 -10.71 8.79 -13.95
N SER A 146 -10.78 8.14 -15.11
CA SER A 146 -11.19 8.78 -16.37
C SER A 146 -12.61 9.35 -16.38
N VAL A 147 -13.48 8.87 -15.48
CA VAL A 147 -14.87 9.30 -15.32
C VAL A 147 -15.03 10.52 -14.41
N TRP A 148 -13.96 11.01 -13.78
CA TRP A 148 -14.00 12.19 -12.90
C TRP A 148 -13.77 13.51 -13.65
N ARG A 149 -13.92 13.51 -14.97
CA ARG A 149 -13.75 14.69 -15.83
C ARG A 149 -15.01 15.55 -15.84
#